data_AF-A0A537CA79-F1
#
_entry.id   AF-A0A537CA79-F1
#
_cell.length_a   1.000
_cell.length_b   1.000
_cell.length_c   1.000
_cell.angle_alpha   90.00
_cell.angle_beta   90.00
_cell.angle_gamma   90.00
#
_symmetry.space_group_name_H-M   'P 1'
#
loop_
_entity.id
_entity.type
_entity.pdbx_description
1 polymer ?
#
loop_
_entity_poly.entity_id
_entity_poly.type
_entity_poly.pdbx_seq_one_letter_code
_entity_poly.pdbx_strand_id
1 'polypeptide(L)'
;MKHQGWILDLYHKAGQMVIWLKKTDGSCVRLTDPWKPKIHVGGSYRDLLDLACRPGLEDAIFVERYEKAGDRERSRVLEVEVDGDREAVGLARQLEQFGRYSRFRFYDIDVPSPQMYLYRRGLFPLAFVEVEETGRGVSWTLKDSRESIDYQLPPLKEVSFEIKTEKIRKIRSFDDKLASLHFTRNEKEILALDSGDEIDKILGLVEAFRVEDPDVIMTHGGDSFIFPYIARRSQELGILDQLILGRDISPLRVYEVQGHSYFSYGKIL
;
A
#
# COMPACT_ATOMS: atom_id res chain seq x y z
N MET A 1 18.55 15.89 -6.13
CA MET A 1 18.20 15.61 -7.56
C MET A 1 16.74 15.99 -7.76
N LYS A 2 16.34 16.49 -8.92
CA LYS A 2 14.95 16.88 -9.19
C LYS A 2 14.27 15.92 -10.16
N HIS A 3 13.03 15.56 -9.87
CA HIS A 3 12.19 14.71 -10.70
C HIS A 3 10.81 15.35 -10.87
N GLN A 4 10.15 15.03 -11.98
CA GLN A 4 8.79 15.49 -12.26
C GLN A 4 7.98 14.33 -12.83
N GLY A 5 6.77 14.14 -12.32
CA GLY A 5 5.94 13.00 -12.70
C GLY A 5 4.67 12.89 -11.87
N TRP A 6 3.93 11.80 -12.06
CA TRP A 6 2.72 11.48 -11.31
C TRP A 6 3.04 10.50 -10.18
N ILE A 7 2.40 10.68 -9.02
CA ILE A 7 2.50 9.73 -7.90
C ILE A 7 1.77 8.44 -8.27
N LEU A 8 2.52 7.42 -8.68
CA LEU A 8 1.97 6.15 -9.15
C LEU A 8 1.53 5.25 -7.99
N ASP A 9 2.41 5.07 -7.02
CA ASP A 9 2.16 4.24 -5.84
C ASP A 9 3.05 4.68 -4.67
N LEU A 10 2.65 4.35 -3.45
CA LEU A 10 3.43 4.59 -2.24
C LEU A 10 3.07 3.60 -1.13
N TYR A 11 4.08 3.18 -0.38
CA TYR A 11 3.91 2.26 0.74
C TYR A 11 4.90 2.56 1.86
N HIS A 12 4.47 2.32 3.09
CA HIS A 12 5.31 2.48 4.26
C HIS A 12 6.26 1.29 4.42
N LYS A 13 7.53 1.56 4.72
CA LYS A 13 8.55 0.59 5.07
C LYS A 13 9.38 1.18 6.20
N ALA A 14 9.47 0.49 7.34
CA ALA A 14 10.23 0.85 8.55
C ALA A 14 10.95 2.22 8.52
N GLY A 15 10.29 3.26 9.05
CA GLY A 15 10.86 4.61 9.20
C GLY A 15 10.86 5.48 7.94
N GLN A 16 10.30 5.01 6.83
CA GLN A 16 10.23 5.73 5.57
C GLN A 16 8.97 5.40 4.77
N MET A 17 8.54 6.38 3.97
CA MET A 17 7.60 6.20 2.88
C MET A 17 8.40 5.94 1.60
N VAL A 18 8.10 4.85 0.92
CA VAL A 18 8.61 4.60 -0.44
C VAL A 18 7.58 5.13 -1.42
N ILE A 19 8.03 5.90 -2.41
CA ILE A 19 7.17 6.51 -3.42
C ILE A 19 7.67 6.12 -4.81
N TRP A 20 6.77 5.72 -5.69
CA TRP A 20 7.02 5.52 -7.10
C TRP A 20 6.42 6.66 -7.91
N LEU A 21 7.26 7.36 -8.67
CA LEU A 21 6.82 8.36 -9.63
C LEU A 21 6.85 7.82 -11.05
N LYS A 22 5.77 8.02 -11.80
CA LYS A 22 5.74 7.84 -13.25
C LYS A 22 6.16 9.14 -13.92
N LYS A 23 7.26 9.14 -14.66
CA LYS A 23 7.75 10.32 -15.38
C LYS A 23 7.04 10.50 -16.72
N THR A 24 7.15 11.70 -17.29
CA THR A 24 6.60 12.06 -18.60
C THR A 24 7.21 11.27 -19.76
N ASP A 25 8.45 10.80 -19.61
CA ASP A 25 9.13 9.92 -20.57
C ASP A 25 8.72 8.43 -20.44
N GLY A 26 7.79 8.12 -19.52
CA GLY A 26 7.33 6.76 -19.26
C GLY A 26 8.20 5.96 -18.30
N SER A 27 9.36 6.47 -17.86
CA SER A 27 10.18 5.79 -16.85
C SER A 27 9.59 5.94 -15.44
N CYS A 28 9.94 5.01 -14.54
CA CYS A 28 9.56 5.06 -13.14
C CYS A 28 10.77 5.40 -12.26
N VAL A 29 10.57 6.27 -11.26
CA VAL A 29 11.60 6.62 -10.28
C VAL A 29 11.12 6.24 -8.89
N ARG A 30 11.98 5.54 -8.15
CA ARG A 30 11.77 5.22 -6.74
C ARG A 30 12.38 6.31 -5.87
N LEU A 31 11.61 6.81 -4.91
CA LEU A 31 12.01 7.80 -3.93
C LEU A 31 11.73 7.29 -2.51
N THR A 32 12.40 7.88 -1.53
CA THR A 32 12.23 7.57 -0.12
C THR A 32 12.17 8.85 0.71
N ASP A 33 11.14 8.98 1.55
CA ASP A 33 11.00 10.08 2.51
C ASP A 33 10.94 9.52 3.93
N PRO A 34 11.70 10.04 4.92
CA PRO A 34 11.53 9.63 6.30
C PRO A 34 10.09 9.84 6.78
N TRP A 35 9.51 8.78 7.35
CA TRP A 35 8.13 8.79 7.79
C TRP A 35 7.94 7.83 8.95
N LYS A 36 7.24 8.32 9.97
CA LYS A 36 6.68 7.50 11.03
C LYS A 36 5.22 7.92 11.25
N PRO A 37 4.28 6.96 11.32
CA PRO A 37 2.91 7.28 11.68
C PRO A 37 2.85 7.97 13.04
N LYS A 38 1.87 8.85 13.20
CA LYS A 38 1.59 9.48 14.49
C LYS A 38 0.12 9.37 14.80
N ILE A 39 -0.18 8.84 15.97
CA ILE A 39 -1.54 8.73 16.49
C ILE A 39 -1.80 9.83 17.52
N HIS A 40 -3.06 10.16 17.75
CA HIS A 40 -3.44 11.12 18.77
C HIS A 40 -4.34 10.49 19.83
N VAL A 41 -4.10 10.85 21.08
CA VAL A 41 -4.86 10.38 22.24
C VAL A 41 -5.48 11.59 22.94
N GLY A 42 -6.80 11.65 22.93
CA GLY A 42 -7.61 12.59 23.69
C GLY A 42 -8.01 12.01 25.04
N GLY A 43 -8.18 12.86 26.05
CA GLY A 43 -8.50 12.45 27.42
C GLY A 43 -8.63 13.67 28.34
N SER A 44 -8.84 13.44 29.63
CA SER A 44 -8.68 14.53 30.60
C SER A 44 -7.20 14.92 30.69
N TYR A 45 -6.91 16.19 30.97
CA TYR A 45 -5.51 16.65 31.05
C TYR A 45 -4.69 15.85 32.07
N ARG A 46 -5.30 15.48 33.20
CA ARG A 46 -4.68 14.63 34.21
C ARG A 46 -4.36 13.24 33.69
N ASP A 47 -5.32 12.59 33.02
CA ASP A 47 -5.10 11.25 32.46
C ASP A 47 -4.02 11.26 31.37
N LEU A 48 -3.96 12.32 30.55
CA LEU A 48 -2.93 12.46 29.52
C LEU A 48 -1.54 12.75 30.10
N LEU A 49 -1.45 13.50 31.22
CA LEU A 49 -0.18 13.67 31.94
C LEU A 49 0.31 12.35 32.53
N ASP A 50 -0.58 11.59 33.18
CA ASP A 50 -0.25 10.27 33.72
C ASP A 50 0.20 9.31 32.59
N LEU A 51 -0.42 9.43 31.41
CA LEU A 51 -0.05 8.67 30.21
C LEU A 51 1.32 9.06 29.66
N ALA A 52 1.62 10.36 29.54
CA ALA A 52 2.89 10.86 29.02
C ALA A 52 4.10 10.49 29.88
N CYS A 53 3.90 10.23 31.18
CA CYS A 53 4.95 9.79 32.10
C CYS A 53 5.24 8.27 32.01
N ARG A 54 4.56 7.53 31.14
CA ARG A 54 4.67 6.08 31.06
C ARG A 54 5.90 5.65 30.24
N PRO A 55 6.60 4.57 30.65
CA PRO A 55 7.65 3.98 29.82
C PRO A 55 7.12 3.57 28.43
N GLY A 56 7.87 3.91 27.38
CA GLY A 56 7.51 3.69 25.98
C GLY A 56 6.71 4.82 25.33
N LEU A 57 6.46 5.93 26.03
CA LEU A 57 5.81 7.14 25.52
C LEU A 57 6.67 8.40 25.74
N GLU A 58 7.98 8.23 25.86
CA GLU A 58 8.92 9.31 26.20
C GLU A 58 8.94 10.43 25.16
N ASP A 59 8.72 10.09 23.88
CA ASP A 59 8.70 11.03 22.77
C ASP A 59 7.30 11.62 22.50
N ALA A 60 6.32 11.30 23.34
CA ALA A 60 4.96 11.82 23.19
C ALA A 60 4.92 13.33 23.48
N ILE A 61 4.25 14.07 22.60
CA ILE A 61 4.16 15.53 22.71
C ILE A 61 2.71 15.98 22.82
N PHE A 62 2.46 17.04 23.58
CA PHE A 62 1.14 17.65 23.60
C PHE A 62 0.96 18.57 22.40
N VAL A 63 -0.18 18.41 21.71
CA VAL A 63 -0.55 19.23 20.56
C VAL A 63 -2.00 19.68 20.66
N GLU A 64 -2.32 20.81 20.01
CA GLU A 64 -3.69 21.32 19.92
C GLU A 64 -4.36 20.81 18.63
N ARG A 65 -5.52 20.14 18.77
CA ARG A 65 -6.30 19.57 17.66
C ARG A 65 -7.80 19.78 17.88
N TYR A 66 -8.56 19.80 16.78
CA TYR A 66 -10.01 19.61 16.87
C TYR A 66 -10.28 18.11 16.94
N GLU A 67 -10.90 17.64 18.02
CA GLU A 67 -11.19 16.21 18.19
C GLU A 67 -12.41 15.78 17.36
N LYS A 68 -13.34 16.72 17.11
CA LYS A 68 -14.55 16.51 16.32
C LYS A 68 -14.72 17.64 15.31
N ALA A 69 -15.37 17.32 14.18
CA ALA A 69 -15.62 18.28 13.11
C ALA A 69 -16.46 19.50 13.55
N GLY A 70 -17.29 19.36 14.59
CA GLY A 70 -18.12 20.43 15.13
C GLY A 70 -17.49 21.23 16.28
N ASP A 71 -16.27 20.90 16.70
CA ASP A 71 -15.61 21.59 17.81
C ASP A 71 -15.28 23.03 17.44
N ARG A 72 -15.59 23.98 18.34
CA ARG A 72 -15.31 25.41 18.14
C ARG A 72 -13.92 25.81 18.63
N GLU A 73 -13.38 25.02 19.55
CA GLU A 73 -12.08 25.23 20.17
C GLU A 73 -11.25 23.96 20.04
N ARG A 74 -9.93 24.10 20.11
CA ARG A 74 -9.01 22.96 20.07
C ARG A 74 -8.88 22.36 21.47
N SER A 75 -8.80 21.04 21.51
CA SER A 75 -8.40 20.28 22.68
C SER A 75 -6.91 20.03 22.64
N ARG A 76 -6.29 20.04 23.83
CA ARG A 76 -4.95 19.55 24.03
C ARG A 76 -4.96 18.02 24.07
N VAL A 77 -4.31 17.39 23.10
CA VAL A 77 -4.20 15.92 22.95
C VAL A 77 -2.74 15.50 23.00
N LEU A 78 -2.50 14.21 23.23
CA LEU A 78 -1.17 13.62 23.22
C LEU A 78 -0.90 13.00 21.83
N GLU A 79 0.09 13.50 21.10
CA GLU A 79 0.59 12.93 19.84
C GLU A 79 1.71 11.94 20.16
N VAL A 80 1.59 10.72 19.64
CA VAL A 80 2.57 9.65 19.83
C VAL A 80 3.04 9.17 18.47
N GLU A 81 4.35 9.20 18.25
CA GLU A 81 4.98 8.63 17.07
C GLU A 81 5.21 7.13 17.25
N VAL A 82 4.92 6.34 16.22
CA VAL A 82 5.05 4.88 16.22
C VAL A 82 5.78 4.40 14.97
N ASP A 83 6.35 3.20 15.03
CA ASP A 83 7.18 2.68 13.94
C ASP A 83 6.39 2.15 12.74
N GLY A 84 5.07 1.96 12.86
CA GLY A 84 4.22 1.46 11.79
C GLY A 84 2.74 1.37 12.14
N ASP A 85 1.91 1.09 11.13
CA ASP A 85 0.44 1.06 11.28
C ASP A 85 -0.03 -0.09 12.21
N ARG A 86 0.69 -1.22 12.23
CA ARG A 86 0.37 -2.33 13.14
C ARG A 86 0.69 -1.98 14.59
N GLU A 87 1.82 -1.32 14.79
CA GLU A 87 2.29 -0.82 16.08
C GLU A 87 1.35 0.25 16.62
N ALA A 88 0.81 1.14 15.77
CA ALA A 88 -0.24 2.08 16.13
C ALA A 88 -1.48 1.37 16.71
N VAL A 89 -2.00 0.36 16.00
CA VAL A 89 -3.15 -0.44 16.46
C VAL A 89 -2.82 -1.20 17.75
N GLY A 90 -1.63 -1.79 17.84
CA GLY A 90 -1.16 -2.52 19.02
C GLY A 90 -1.08 -1.62 20.25
N LEU A 91 -0.47 -0.44 20.11
CA LEU A 91 -0.34 0.54 21.18
C LEU A 91 -1.71 1.04 21.63
N ALA A 92 -2.60 1.39 20.69
CA ALA A 92 -3.95 1.82 21.02
C ALA A 92 -4.69 0.80 21.90
N ARG A 93 -4.65 -0.49 21.54
CA ARG A 93 -5.26 -1.58 22.32
C ARG A 93 -4.70 -1.69 23.74
N GLN A 94 -3.38 -1.51 23.90
CA GLN A 94 -2.74 -1.52 25.21
C GLN A 94 -3.19 -0.32 26.07
N LEU A 95 -3.30 0.85 25.45
CA LEU A 95 -3.73 2.07 26.13
C LEU A 95 -5.23 2.06 26.48
N GLU A 96 -6.08 1.47 25.65
CA GLU A 96 -7.50 1.25 25.95
C GLU A 96 -7.69 0.40 27.22
N GLN A 97 -6.97 -0.73 27.31
CA GLN A 97 -7.01 -1.61 28.49
C GLN A 97 -6.58 -0.86 29.76
N PHE A 98 -5.50 -0.10 29.67
CA PHE A 98 -5.01 0.73 30.77
C PHE A 98 -6.03 1.81 31.17
N GLY A 99 -6.65 2.45 30.18
CA GLY A 99 -7.68 3.46 30.35
C GLY A 99 -9.04 2.92 30.82
N ARG A 100 -9.14 1.62 31.14
CA ARG A 100 -10.41 0.94 31.42
C ARG A 100 -11.48 1.27 30.36
N TYR A 101 -11.06 1.34 29.10
CA TYR A 101 -11.87 1.58 27.91
C TYR A 101 -12.70 2.87 27.87
N SER A 102 -12.49 3.81 28.79
CA SER A 102 -13.32 5.01 28.91
C SER A 102 -12.54 6.30 29.14
N ARG A 103 -11.28 6.21 29.58
CA ARG A 103 -10.45 7.39 29.87
C ARG A 103 -9.90 8.09 28.64
N PHE A 104 -9.69 7.33 27.57
CA PHE A 104 -9.01 7.81 26.38
C PHE A 104 -9.92 7.69 25.15
N ARG A 105 -9.74 8.64 24.25
CA ARG A 105 -10.25 8.61 22.89
C ARG A 105 -9.06 8.58 21.96
N PHE A 106 -9.13 7.79 20.91
CA PHE A 106 -8.00 7.64 20.02
C PHE A 106 -8.36 8.06 18.60
N TYR A 107 -7.37 8.63 17.92
CA TYR A 107 -7.51 9.20 16.60
C TYR A 107 -6.30 8.83 15.73
N ASP A 108 -6.52 8.81 14.41
CA ASP A 108 -5.52 8.50 13.38
C ASP A 108 -4.86 7.11 13.51
N ILE A 109 -5.47 6.16 14.21
CA ILE A 109 -4.93 4.79 14.36
C ILE A 109 -5.22 3.94 13.13
N ASP A 110 -6.39 4.12 12.54
CA ASP A 110 -6.95 3.30 11.47
C ASP A 110 -6.75 3.90 10.08
N VAL A 111 -6.07 5.05 10.00
CA VAL A 111 -5.70 5.66 8.72
C VAL A 111 -4.35 5.07 8.27
N PRO A 112 -4.28 4.34 7.14
CA PRO A 112 -3.03 3.79 6.65
C PRO A 112 -1.97 4.88 6.40
N SER A 113 -0.70 4.56 6.70
CA SER A 113 0.41 5.49 6.50
C SER A 113 0.49 6.10 5.09
N PRO A 114 0.30 5.35 3.99
CA PRO A 114 0.24 5.92 2.64
C PRO A 114 -0.78 7.05 2.51
N GLN A 115 -1.98 6.84 3.05
CA GLN A 115 -3.07 7.81 2.99
C GLN A 115 -2.77 9.04 3.86
N MET A 116 -2.35 8.83 5.11
CA MET A 116 -1.99 9.91 6.03
C MET A 116 -0.80 10.73 5.50
N TYR A 117 0.16 10.09 4.84
CA TYR A 117 1.28 10.76 4.19
C TYR A 117 0.81 11.73 3.11
N LEU A 118 -0.08 11.29 2.20
CA LEU A 118 -0.64 12.18 1.18
C LEU A 118 -1.39 13.36 1.82
N TYR A 119 -2.18 13.11 2.85
CA TYR A 119 -2.91 14.18 3.55
C TYR A 119 -1.98 15.21 4.17
N ARG A 120 -0.95 14.78 4.92
CA ARG A 120 0.00 15.70 5.56
C ARG A 120 0.87 16.48 4.58
N ARG A 121 1.13 15.91 3.40
CA ARG A 121 1.90 16.57 2.34
C ARG A 121 1.02 17.38 1.37
N GLY A 122 -0.31 17.37 1.53
CA GLY A 122 -1.22 18.05 0.60
C GLY A 122 -1.26 17.41 -0.79
N LEU A 123 -0.93 16.11 -0.89
CA LEU A 123 -0.86 15.33 -2.12
C LEU A 123 -2.11 14.46 -2.30
N PHE A 124 -2.21 13.78 -3.43
CA PHE A 124 -3.27 12.82 -3.73
C PHE A 124 -2.76 11.77 -4.74
N PRO A 125 -3.41 10.60 -4.86
CA PRO A 125 -3.00 9.57 -5.83
C PRO A 125 -3.01 10.13 -7.25
N LEU A 126 -2.00 9.76 -8.05
CA LEU A 126 -1.80 10.25 -9.42
C LEU A 126 -1.68 11.77 -9.54
N ALA A 127 -1.40 12.51 -8.47
CA ALA A 127 -1.11 13.94 -8.58
C ALA A 127 0.17 14.18 -9.38
N PHE A 128 0.13 15.12 -10.32
CA PHE A 128 1.35 15.60 -10.99
C PHE A 128 2.18 16.50 -10.06
N VAL A 129 3.44 16.15 -9.87
CA VAL A 129 4.34 16.77 -8.89
C VAL A 129 5.73 16.99 -9.45
N GLU A 130 6.40 18.02 -8.93
CA GLU A 130 7.84 18.14 -8.96
C GLU A 130 8.35 17.76 -7.56
N VAL A 131 9.44 17.00 -7.50
CA VAL A 131 10.05 16.56 -6.25
C VAL A 131 11.56 16.75 -6.29
N GLU A 132 12.11 17.23 -5.18
CA GLU A 132 13.54 17.39 -4.98
C GLU A 132 14.02 16.48 -3.85
N GLU A 133 14.95 15.59 -4.18
CA GLU A 133 15.67 14.79 -3.18
C GLU A 133 16.66 15.68 -2.43
N THR A 134 16.48 15.72 -1.11
CA THR A 134 17.31 16.47 -0.16
C THR A 134 18.05 15.51 0.76
N GLY A 135 19.04 16.00 1.52
CA GLY A 135 19.75 15.17 2.52
C GLY A 135 18.87 14.69 3.69
N ARG A 136 17.61 15.11 3.79
CA ARG A 136 16.68 14.77 4.89
C ARG A 136 15.41 14.06 4.42
N GLY A 137 15.30 13.71 3.14
CA GLY A 137 14.07 13.19 2.53
C GLY A 137 13.74 13.93 1.25
N VAL A 138 12.46 14.13 0.97
CA VAL A 138 12.01 14.78 -0.28
C VAL A 138 11.22 16.05 -0.02
N SER A 139 11.37 17.02 -0.92
CA SER A 139 10.57 18.24 -0.95
C SER A 139 9.62 18.20 -2.14
N TRP A 140 8.33 18.40 -1.87
CA TRP A 140 7.27 18.33 -2.87
C TRP A 140 6.84 19.72 -3.35
N THR A 141 6.62 19.84 -4.64
CA THR A 141 5.88 20.94 -5.26
C THR A 141 4.73 20.34 -6.06
N LEU A 142 3.50 20.51 -5.57
CA LEU A 142 2.31 20.07 -6.29
C LEU A 142 2.13 20.93 -7.55
N LYS A 143 1.98 20.28 -8.71
CA LYS A 143 1.77 20.91 -10.02
C LYS A 143 0.37 20.59 -10.58
N ASP A 144 -0.53 20.13 -9.71
CA ASP A 144 -1.83 19.60 -10.05
C ASP A 144 -2.91 20.12 -9.10
N SER A 145 -4.18 19.95 -9.45
CA SER A 145 -5.30 20.36 -8.63
C SER A 145 -6.41 19.32 -8.66
N ARG A 146 -6.97 19.03 -7.48
CA ARG A 146 -8.13 18.14 -7.30
C ARG A 146 -9.41 18.68 -7.95
N GLU A 147 -9.44 19.98 -8.23
CA GLU A 147 -10.58 20.69 -8.83
C GLU A 147 -10.47 20.78 -10.35
N SER A 148 -9.33 20.36 -10.91
CA SER A 148 -9.10 20.40 -12.36
C SER A 148 -9.99 19.37 -13.05
N ILE A 149 -10.72 19.81 -14.07
CA ILE A 149 -11.50 18.93 -14.96
C ILE A 149 -10.68 18.45 -16.16
N ASP A 150 -9.67 19.23 -16.55
CA ASP A 150 -8.79 18.98 -17.70
C ASP A 150 -7.44 18.44 -17.23
N TYR A 151 -7.46 17.36 -16.43
CA TYR A 151 -6.25 16.74 -15.91
C TYR A 151 -5.58 15.82 -16.92
N GLN A 152 -4.25 15.79 -16.90
CA GLN A 152 -3.46 14.90 -17.73
C GLN A 152 -3.26 13.55 -17.03
N LEU A 153 -3.52 12.47 -17.76
CA LEU A 153 -3.25 11.12 -17.27
C LEU A 153 -1.76 10.77 -17.45
N PRO A 154 -1.15 10.07 -16.49
CA PRO A 154 0.19 9.52 -16.67
C PRO A 154 0.24 8.55 -17.86
N PRO A 155 1.39 8.41 -18.55
CA PRO A 155 1.57 7.46 -19.64
C PRO A 155 1.71 6.02 -19.09
N LEU A 156 0.61 5.45 -18.62
CA LEU A 156 0.58 4.11 -18.01
C LEU A 156 0.71 3.02 -19.07
N LYS A 157 1.55 2.03 -18.80
CA LYS A 157 1.70 0.78 -19.54
C LYS A 157 0.80 -0.27 -18.91
N GLU A 158 -0.34 -0.49 -19.55
CA GLU A 158 -1.32 -1.48 -19.13
C GLU A 158 -1.07 -2.83 -19.82
N VAL A 159 -1.21 -3.92 -19.08
CA VAL A 159 -1.16 -5.28 -19.63
C VAL A 159 -2.24 -6.15 -19.01
N SER A 160 -2.97 -6.89 -19.84
CA SER A 160 -3.89 -7.93 -19.40
C SER A 160 -3.14 -9.23 -19.18
N PHE A 161 -3.36 -9.86 -18.03
CA PHE A 161 -2.71 -11.09 -17.61
C PHE A 161 -3.73 -12.17 -17.31
N GLU A 162 -3.57 -13.31 -17.98
CA GLU A 162 -4.44 -14.48 -17.84
C GLU A 162 -3.63 -15.76 -17.64
N ILE A 163 -4.21 -16.70 -16.88
CA ILE A 163 -3.65 -18.04 -16.69
C ILE A 163 -4.68 -19.12 -17.01
N LYS A 164 -4.20 -20.29 -17.43
CA LYS A 164 -4.98 -21.51 -17.60
C LYS A 164 -4.34 -22.64 -16.79
N THR A 165 -5.18 -23.43 -16.13
CA THR A 165 -4.79 -24.66 -15.44
C THR A 165 -4.98 -25.87 -16.36
N GLU A 166 -4.23 -26.95 -16.14
CA GLU A 166 -4.33 -28.18 -16.97
C GLU A 166 -5.73 -28.80 -16.93
N LYS A 167 -6.40 -28.71 -15.77
CA LYS A 167 -7.78 -29.14 -15.61
C LYS A 167 -8.70 -27.93 -15.71
N ILE A 168 -9.62 -27.98 -16.66
CA ILE A 168 -10.70 -26.98 -16.79
C ILE A 168 -11.87 -27.46 -15.94
N ARG A 169 -12.18 -26.71 -14.89
CA ARG A 169 -13.30 -26.96 -13.97
C ARG A 169 -14.10 -25.68 -13.78
N LYS A 170 -15.38 -25.82 -13.41
CA LYS A 170 -16.26 -24.69 -13.09
C LYS A 170 -15.74 -23.88 -11.90
N ILE A 171 -15.07 -24.55 -10.97
CA ILE A 171 -14.34 -23.95 -9.84
C ILE A 171 -12.88 -24.34 -10.00
N ARG A 172 -12.00 -23.36 -10.13
CA ARG A 172 -10.55 -23.58 -10.28
C ARG A 172 -9.97 -24.09 -8.96
N SER A 173 -9.07 -25.08 -9.01
CA SER A 173 -8.38 -25.61 -7.83
C SER A 173 -6.98 -25.04 -7.70
N PHE A 174 -6.49 -24.92 -6.47
CA PHE A 174 -5.11 -24.57 -6.18
C PHE A 174 -4.11 -25.69 -6.49
N ASP A 175 -4.58 -26.93 -6.52
CA ASP A 175 -3.75 -28.12 -6.76
C ASP A 175 -3.60 -28.46 -8.25
N ASP A 176 -4.35 -27.80 -9.13
CA ASP A 176 -4.23 -28.02 -10.56
C ASP A 176 -2.96 -27.34 -11.07
N LYS A 177 -2.16 -28.02 -11.90
CA LYS A 177 -0.92 -27.46 -12.46
C LYS A 177 -1.20 -26.33 -13.45
N LEU A 178 -0.25 -25.41 -13.57
CA LEU A 178 -0.28 -24.32 -14.54
C LEU A 178 -0.06 -24.86 -15.96
N ALA A 179 -1.08 -24.74 -16.81
CA ALA A 179 -0.99 -25.13 -18.21
C ALA A 179 -0.32 -24.04 -19.04
N SER A 180 -0.85 -22.80 -18.96
CA SER A 180 -0.31 -21.67 -19.71
C SER A 180 -0.58 -20.35 -19.02
N LEU A 181 0.17 -19.34 -19.44
CA LEU A 181 -0.06 -17.94 -19.09
C LEU A 181 0.08 -17.05 -20.33
N HIS A 182 -0.69 -15.97 -20.35
CA HIS A 182 -0.81 -15.08 -21.49
C HIS A 182 -0.78 -13.63 -21.04
N PHE A 183 -0.01 -12.81 -21.75
CA PHE A 183 -0.03 -11.36 -21.62
C PHE A 183 -0.53 -10.74 -22.91
N THR A 184 -1.45 -9.80 -22.78
CA THR A 184 -2.09 -9.11 -23.90
C THR A 184 -2.03 -7.61 -23.65
N ARG A 185 -1.67 -6.83 -24.67
CA ARG A 185 -1.73 -5.36 -24.63
C ARG A 185 -2.51 -4.86 -25.83
N ASN A 186 -3.53 -4.02 -25.61
CA ASN A 186 -4.42 -3.52 -26.66
C ASN A 186 -4.97 -4.66 -27.54
N GLU A 187 -5.48 -5.71 -26.90
CA GLU A 187 -6.05 -6.92 -27.54
C GLU A 187 -5.06 -7.76 -28.37
N LYS A 188 -3.75 -7.44 -28.34
CA LYS A 188 -2.70 -8.21 -29.00
C LYS A 188 -1.90 -9.00 -27.99
N GLU A 189 -1.77 -10.31 -28.21
CA GLU A 189 -0.89 -11.16 -27.43
C GLU A 189 0.55 -10.70 -27.61
N ILE A 190 1.22 -10.40 -26.50
CA ILE A 190 2.63 -9.98 -26.46
C ILE A 190 3.54 -11.09 -25.93
N LEU A 191 2.99 -12.01 -25.13
CA LEU A 191 3.70 -13.17 -24.62
C LEU A 191 2.71 -14.31 -24.32
N ALA A 192 3.07 -15.51 -24.73
CA ALA A 192 2.44 -16.76 -24.32
C ALA A 192 3.51 -17.72 -23.79
N LEU A 193 3.31 -18.26 -22.59
CA LEU A 193 4.12 -19.37 -22.08
C LEU A 193 3.20 -20.59 -21.92
N ASP A 194 3.27 -21.49 -22.90
CA ASP A 194 2.43 -22.69 -23.03
C ASP A 194 3.25 -24.00 -23.05
N SER A 195 4.57 -23.90 -23.06
CA SER A 195 5.52 -25.00 -23.09
C SER A 195 6.47 -24.95 -21.89
N GLY A 196 7.29 -26.00 -21.74
CA GLY A 196 8.15 -26.17 -20.56
C GLY A 196 7.40 -26.75 -19.35
N ASP A 197 8.17 -27.00 -18.29
CA ASP A 197 7.58 -27.44 -17.03
C ASP A 197 6.90 -26.29 -16.28
N GLU A 198 6.35 -26.58 -15.09
CA GLU A 198 5.65 -25.56 -14.30
C GLU A 198 6.59 -24.49 -13.73
N ILE A 199 7.84 -24.86 -13.42
CA ILE A 199 8.87 -23.95 -12.92
C ILE A 199 9.26 -22.98 -14.03
N ASP A 200 9.51 -23.48 -15.24
CA ASP A 200 9.86 -22.67 -16.42
C ASP A 200 8.80 -21.59 -16.69
N LYS A 201 7.51 -21.94 -16.58
CA LYS A 201 6.40 -20.98 -16.77
C LYS A 201 6.37 -19.91 -15.68
N ILE A 202 6.56 -20.29 -14.42
CA ILE A 202 6.56 -19.34 -13.30
C ILE A 202 7.78 -18.41 -13.35
N LEU A 203 8.95 -18.92 -13.70
CA LEU A 203 10.14 -18.08 -13.87
C LEU A 203 10.02 -17.19 -15.11
N GLY A 204 9.45 -17.70 -16.20
CA GLY A 204 9.12 -16.91 -17.37
C GLY A 204 8.09 -15.81 -17.09
N LEU A 205 7.15 -16.02 -16.15
CA LEU A 205 6.25 -14.97 -15.65
C LEU A 205 7.03 -13.84 -14.98
N VAL A 206 7.96 -14.18 -14.08
CA VAL A 206 8.80 -13.20 -13.38
C VAL A 206 9.61 -12.39 -14.39
N GLU A 207 10.18 -13.07 -15.39
CA GLU A 207 10.92 -12.42 -16.48
C GLU A 207 10.02 -11.51 -17.31
N ALA A 208 8.79 -11.93 -17.61
CA ALA A 208 7.82 -11.13 -18.35
C ALA A 208 7.48 -9.84 -17.60
N PHE A 209 7.22 -9.90 -16.29
CA PHE A 209 6.98 -8.72 -15.48
C PHE A 209 8.18 -7.78 -15.46
N ARG A 210 9.40 -8.33 -15.42
CA ARG A 210 10.65 -7.54 -15.43
C ARG A 210 10.88 -6.83 -16.77
N VAL A 211 10.67 -7.54 -17.89
CA VAL A 211 10.90 -7.01 -19.25
C VAL A 211 9.77 -6.06 -19.66
N GLU A 212 8.53 -6.44 -19.37
CA GLU A 212 7.38 -5.61 -19.72
C GLU A 212 7.20 -4.44 -18.76
N ASP A 213 7.64 -4.52 -17.50
CA ASP A 213 7.52 -3.43 -16.51
C ASP A 213 6.14 -2.71 -16.53
N PRO A 214 5.03 -3.46 -16.39
CA PRO A 214 3.69 -2.88 -16.47
C PRO A 214 3.41 -1.94 -15.29
N ASP A 215 2.68 -0.86 -15.54
CA ASP A 215 2.17 0.02 -14.48
C ASP A 215 0.83 -0.47 -13.92
N VAL A 216 0.02 -1.09 -14.77
CA VAL A 216 -1.30 -1.61 -14.42
C VAL A 216 -1.45 -3.01 -15.01
N ILE A 217 -1.88 -3.95 -14.17
CA ILE A 217 -2.11 -5.34 -14.57
C ILE A 217 -3.60 -5.62 -14.49
N MET A 218 -4.21 -5.88 -15.63
CA MET A 218 -5.62 -6.20 -15.75
C MET A 218 -5.80 -7.71 -15.66
N THR A 219 -6.61 -8.18 -14.71
CA THR A 219 -6.83 -9.62 -14.49
C THR A 219 -8.31 -9.92 -14.26
N HIS A 220 -8.72 -11.16 -14.53
CA HIS A 220 -10.01 -11.68 -14.09
C HIS A 220 -9.82 -12.62 -12.90
N GLY A 221 -10.09 -12.12 -11.68
CA GLY A 221 -9.86 -12.86 -10.43
C GLY A 221 -8.40 -12.87 -9.98
N GLY A 222 -7.68 -11.76 -10.19
CA GLY A 222 -6.29 -11.56 -9.75
C GLY A 222 -6.08 -11.87 -8.27
N ASP A 223 -6.71 -11.04 -7.43
CA ASP A 223 -6.56 -11.11 -5.97
C ASP A 223 -7.26 -12.33 -5.35
N SER A 224 -8.36 -12.77 -5.96
CA SER A 224 -9.16 -13.88 -5.44
C SER A 224 -8.61 -15.26 -5.81
N PHE A 225 -7.90 -15.37 -6.93
CA PHE A 225 -7.40 -16.64 -7.42
C PHE A 225 -5.98 -16.56 -7.98
N ILE A 226 -5.71 -15.73 -9.00
CA ILE A 226 -4.47 -15.85 -9.81
C ILE A 226 -3.20 -15.66 -8.97
N PHE A 227 -3.08 -14.57 -8.22
CA PHE A 227 -1.87 -14.31 -7.44
C PHE A 227 -1.73 -15.27 -6.25
N PRO A 228 -2.80 -15.56 -5.47
CA PRO A 228 -2.78 -16.64 -4.47
C PRO A 228 -2.38 -18.00 -5.06
N TYR A 229 -2.89 -18.33 -6.24
CA TYR A 229 -2.65 -19.58 -6.93
C TYR A 229 -1.18 -19.72 -7.30
N ILE A 230 -0.62 -18.73 -7.99
CA ILE A 230 0.78 -18.76 -8.44
C ILE A 230 1.72 -18.80 -7.24
N ALA A 231 1.44 -18.05 -6.16
CA ALA A 231 2.25 -18.11 -4.94
C ALA A 231 2.23 -19.51 -4.31
N ARG A 232 1.06 -20.15 -4.21
CA ARG A 232 0.95 -21.52 -3.69
C ARG A 232 1.69 -22.52 -4.57
N ARG A 233 1.52 -22.47 -5.89
CA ARG A 233 2.27 -23.32 -6.83
C ARG A 233 3.78 -23.12 -6.67
N SER A 234 4.22 -21.86 -6.57
CA SER A 234 5.64 -21.52 -6.35
C SER A 234 6.18 -22.05 -5.03
N GLN A 235 5.37 -22.03 -3.97
CA GLN A 235 5.72 -22.60 -2.67
C GLN A 235 5.87 -24.12 -2.74
N GLU A 236 4.93 -24.82 -3.37
CA GLU A 236 4.98 -26.28 -3.55
C GLU A 236 6.18 -26.72 -4.41
N LEU A 237 6.59 -25.89 -5.35
CA LEU A 237 7.77 -26.11 -6.21
C LEU A 237 9.09 -25.62 -5.60
N GLY A 238 9.06 -24.98 -4.42
CA GLY A 238 10.25 -24.50 -3.72
C GLY A 238 10.92 -23.25 -4.35
N ILE A 239 10.16 -22.44 -5.10
CA ILE A 239 10.65 -21.25 -5.84
C ILE A 239 9.91 -19.96 -5.44
N LEU A 240 9.21 -19.94 -4.31
CA LEU A 240 8.43 -18.78 -3.86
C LEU A 240 9.29 -17.52 -3.66
N ASP A 241 10.54 -17.70 -3.22
CA ASP A 241 11.54 -16.63 -3.06
C ASP A 241 11.95 -15.95 -4.38
N GLN A 242 11.72 -16.63 -5.51
CA GLN A 242 11.99 -16.11 -6.85
C GLN A 242 10.77 -15.44 -7.49
N LEU A 243 9.57 -15.57 -6.90
CA LEU A 243 8.33 -14.98 -7.43
C LEU A 243 8.28 -13.47 -7.15
N ILE A 244 9.09 -12.70 -7.86
CA ILE A 244 9.22 -11.25 -7.70
C ILE A 244 8.47 -10.56 -8.86
N LEU A 245 7.24 -10.13 -8.59
CA LEU A 245 6.38 -9.47 -9.59
C LEU A 245 6.38 -7.93 -9.45
N GLY A 246 6.82 -7.41 -8.32
CA GLY A 246 6.88 -5.96 -8.07
C GLY A 246 8.18 -5.32 -8.56
N ARG A 247 8.18 -3.99 -8.68
CA ARG A 247 9.39 -3.20 -8.94
C ARG A 247 10.34 -3.12 -7.75
N ASP A 248 9.81 -3.26 -6.53
CA ASP A 248 10.64 -3.51 -5.35
C ASP A 248 11.04 -4.99 -5.36
N ILE A 249 12.32 -5.29 -5.14
CA ILE A 249 12.88 -6.64 -5.21
C ILE A 249 12.48 -7.41 -3.95
N SER A 250 11.21 -7.81 -3.92
CA SER A 250 10.58 -8.56 -2.84
C SER A 250 9.74 -9.67 -3.44
N PRO A 251 9.84 -10.90 -2.91
CA PRO A 251 8.92 -11.98 -3.27
C PRO A 251 7.48 -11.57 -3.03
N LEU A 252 6.57 -12.09 -3.85
CA LEU A 252 5.14 -11.89 -3.73
C LEU A 252 4.66 -12.43 -2.39
N ARG A 253 4.12 -11.54 -1.57
CA ARG A 253 3.46 -11.90 -0.32
C ARG A 253 1.97 -12.00 -0.57
N VAL A 254 1.47 -13.23 -0.64
CA VAL A 254 0.03 -13.46 -0.58
C VAL A 254 -0.35 -13.48 0.88
N TYR A 255 -1.04 -12.43 1.32
CA TYR A 255 -1.69 -12.46 2.61
C TYR A 255 -2.84 -13.47 2.52
N GLU A 256 -2.90 -14.42 3.44
CA GLU A 256 -4.17 -15.10 3.70
C GLU A 256 -5.16 -14.01 4.13
N VAL A 257 -6.00 -13.56 3.20
CA VAL A 257 -7.10 -12.69 3.52
C VAL A 257 -8.07 -13.56 4.31
N GLN A 258 -8.00 -13.52 5.64
CA GLN A 258 -9.15 -13.91 6.45
C GLN A 258 -10.32 -13.08 5.94
N GLY A 259 -11.39 -13.73 5.50
CA GLY A 259 -12.56 -13.05 4.95
C GLY A 259 -13.02 -11.97 5.93
N HIS A 260 -12.79 -10.71 5.57
CA HIS A 260 -13.31 -9.57 6.32
C HIS A 260 -14.60 -9.15 5.63
N SER A 261 -15.73 -9.44 6.28
CA SER A 261 -17.00 -8.85 5.89
C SER A 261 -16.95 -7.35 6.17
N TYR A 262 -17.01 -6.54 5.12
CA TYR A 262 -17.08 -5.09 5.23
C TYR A 262 -18.54 -4.66 5.24
N PHE A 263 -19.00 -4.15 6.38
CA PHE A 263 -20.34 -3.56 6.48
C PHE A 263 -20.28 -2.09 6.07
N SER A 264 -20.92 -1.75 4.95
CA SER A 264 -21.17 -0.36 4.56
C SER A 264 -22.61 -0.21 4.10
N TYR A 265 -23.30 0.81 4.61
CA TYR A 265 -24.70 1.12 4.26
C TYR A 265 -25.68 -0.05 4.43
N GLY A 266 -25.56 -0.81 5.52
CA GLY A 266 -26.52 -1.88 5.86
C GLY A 266 -26.48 -3.10 4.94
N LYS A 267 -25.44 -3.25 4.11
CA LYS A 267 -25.17 -4.47 3.35
C LYS A 267 -23.84 -5.09 3.78
N ILE A 268 -23.86 -6.42 3.89
CA ILE A 268 -22.65 -7.25 3.99
C ILE A 268 -22.16 -7.46 2.56
N LEU A 269 -20.92 -7.04 2.29
CA LEU A 269 -20.14 -7.50 1.15
C LEU A 269 -19.27 -8.68 1.58
#